data_AF-A0A7R9JZ16-F1
#
_entry.id   AF-A0A7R9JZ16-F1
#
_cell.length_a   1.000
_cell.length_b   1.000
_cell.length_c   1.000
_cell.angle_alpha   90.00
_cell.angle_beta   90.00
_cell.angle_gamma   90.00
#
_symmetry.space_group_name_H-M   'P 1'
#
loop_
_entity.id
_entity.type
_entity.pdbx_description
1 polymer ?
#
loop_
_entity_poly.entity_id
_entity_poly.type
_entity_poly.pdbx_seq_one_letter_code
_entity_poly.pdbx_strand_id
1 'polypeptide(L)'
;FLGAGSKIDQVEIAEADIIIGVPSLQAHNLETKIREERWQYLVAELVCRSEFEDSLELLCGFVRRQLRRATTEKFEVERESSHPPVPVPYLFLTPKGVELDLRLFNRDTMRRALPALVAILERETRGWFLHFRERLISELRSQKLPDEEIEREVNQAVMKEYLQRVYTSILSHPDLLALGEGIPQLLVQQAQSVVLMHRAVENVQKKLTKTKDSLKQRIEYMYPVFSRIRPWMRDKLRSAENHFIEECQWSAHEEALMLCTSQRLHQTVYFLNRDLTFMREREPVLLKELRKVKTPTRSFQWLTQIWFPSNWIVRRSFQGQSEVIPTVQSATATSITTPRSDPSGFSCRERSCSYHHHKVANVEVDQLLPPNVELDVERHVVIPWCSPVSLRALLCVEPFMPDLELSQVNGTLFPRKSSLTPTLSSRLLSLWRHISKSRTHFETKPDTGFIGKGFTRHLNRLWNYLVKGLLGTLCVVLIFPLVCFVASFCSLAMALTAFIWLIGYCGGSPAL
;
A
#
# COMPACT_ATOMS: atom_id res chain seq x y z
N PHE A 1 -28.23 7.41 0.34
CA PHE A 1 -29.00 8.66 0.56
C PHE A 1 -28.53 9.47 1.79
N LEU A 2 -27.52 9.02 2.54
CA LEU A 2 -26.87 9.79 3.59
C LEU A 2 -25.63 10.49 3.02
N GLY A 3 -25.76 11.74 2.61
CA GLY A 3 -24.63 12.52 2.06
C GLY A 3 -24.85 14.03 2.03
N ALA A 4 -25.97 14.52 2.56
CA ALA A 4 -26.30 15.95 2.56
C ALA A 4 -25.65 16.69 3.75
N GLY A 5 -25.56 16.05 4.92
CA GLY A 5 -24.95 16.67 6.11
C GLY A 5 -23.43 16.78 6.06
N SER A 6 -22.73 15.88 5.35
CA SER A 6 -21.26 15.93 5.26
C SER A 6 -20.73 16.93 4.25
N LYS A 7 -21.55 17.36 3.29
CA LYS A 7 -21.14 18.29 2.23
C LYS A 7 -21.09 19.74 2.69
N ILE A 8 -21.97 20.13 3.61
CA ILE A 8 -22.01 21.52 4.11
C ILE A 8 -20.80 21.78 5.03
N ASP A 9 -20.51 20.87 5.96
CA ASP A 9 -19.32 20.94 6.82
C ASP A 9 -18.01 20.92 6.01
N GLN A 10 -17.94 20.13 4.93
CA GLN A 10 -16.74 20.07 4.07
C GLN A 10 -16.52 21.36 3.26
N VAL A 11 -17.58 22.05 2.87
CA VAL A 11 -17.49 23.30 2.09
C VAL A 11 -17.06 24.46 2.99
N GLU A 12 -17.63 24.60 4.18
CA GLU A 12 -17.22 25.65 5.14
C GLU A 12 -15.76 25.46 5.60
N ILE A 13 -15.33 24.21 5.81
CA ILE A 13 -13.94 23.90 6.16
C ILE A 13 -12.99 24.17 4.98
N ALA A 14 -13.40 23.86 3.74
CA ALA A 14 -12.60 24.15 2.56
C ALA A 14 -12.44 25.66 2.31
N GLU A 15 -13.47 26.47 2.59
CA GLU A 15 -13.38 27.94 2.49
C GLU A 15 -12.40 28.51 3.54
N ALA A 16 -12.42 28.01 4.78
CA ALA A 16 -11.46 28.41 5.80
C ALA A 16 -10.02 27.99 5.47
N ASP A 17 -9.84 26.81 4.87
CA ASP A 17 -8.53 26.29 4.43
C ASP A 17 -7.94 27.15 3.29
N ILE A 18 -8.79 27.66 2.38
CA ILE A 18 -8.38 28.58 1.31
C ILE A 18 -7.96 29.95 1.86
N ILE A 19 -8.67 30.46 2.88
CA ILE A 19 -8.37 31.78 3.47
C ILE A 19 -7.12 31.75 4.36
N ILE A 20 -6.90 30.66 5.10
CA ILE A 20 -5.79 30.54 6.07
C ILE A 20 -4.54 29.88 5.44
N GLY A 21 -4.68 29.22 4.28
CA GLY A 21 -3.58 28.56 3.57
C GLY A 21 -3.03 27.32 4.31
N VAL A 22 -3.76 26.83 5.32
CA VAL A 22 -3.41 25.64 6.10
C VAL A 22 -4.51 24.62 5.90
N PRO A 23 -4.21 23.43 5.33
CA PRO A 23 -5.22 22.40 5.17
C PRO A 23 -5.70 21.91 6.54
N SER A 24 -7.00 21.89 6.74
CA SER A 24 -7.64 21.35 7.93
C SER A 24 -7.17 19.91 8.17
N LEU A 25 -6.89 19.60 9.43
CA LEU A 25 -6.52 18.27 9.89
C LEU A 25 -7.76 17.36 9.83
N GLN A 26 -8.17 16.96 8.64
CA GLN A 26 -9.25 15.99 8.48
C GLN A 26 -8.71 14.59 8.79
N ALA A 27 -9.53 13.79 9.47
CA ALA A 27 -9.27 12.37 9.64
C ALA A 27 -9.30 11.72 8.24
N HIS A 28 -8.13 11.52 7.66
CA HIS A 28 -8.02 10.83 6.38
C HIS A 28 -8.46 9.38 6.57
N ASN A 29 -9.09 8.79 5.54
CA ASN A 29 -9.50 7.38 5.56
C ASN A 29 -10.51 7.01 6.67
N LEU A 30 -11.41 7.95 7.05
CA LEU A 30 -12.45 7.70 8.04
C LEU A 30 -13.38 6.54 7.61
N GLU A 31 -13.84 6.55 6.36
CA GLU A 31 -14.77 5.54 5.83
C GLU A 31 -14.12 4.15 5.78
N THR A 32 -12.85 4.06 5.40
CA THR A 32 -12.15 2.76 5.36
C THR A 32 -11.93 2.21 6.76
N LYS A 33 -11.57 3.06 7.75
CA LYS A 33 -11.44 2.65 9.16
C LYS A 33 -12.78 2.18 9.75
N ILE A 34 -13.88 2.88 9.46
CA ILE A 34 -15.21 2.44 9.90
C ILE A 34 -15.57 1.10 9.27
N ARG A 35 -15.25 0.91 8.00
CA ARG A 35 -15.47 -0.36 7.31
C ARG A 35 -14.64 -1.51 7.90
N GLU A 36 -13.39 -1.25 8.28
CA GLU A 36 -12.53 -2.22 8.98
C GLU A 36 -13.12 -2.60 10.34
N GLU A 37 -13.52 -1.61 11.15
CA GLU A 37 -14.19 -1.85 12.44
C GLU A 37 -15.51 -2.61 12.28
N ARG A 38 -16.28 -2.32 11.22
CA ARG A 38 -17.51 -3.04 10.89
C ARG A 38 -17.21 -4.51 10.59
N TRP A 39 -16.23 -4.79 9.73
CA TRP A 39 -15.84 -6.17 9.42
C TRP A 39 -15.37 -6.93 10.66
N GLN A 40 -14.54 -6.31 11.50
CA GLN A 40 -14.12 -6.90 12.77
C GLN A 40 -15.31 -7.18 13.67
N TYR A 41 -16.24 -6.23 13.81
CA TYR A 41 -17.43 -6.39 14.64
C TYR A 41 -18.33 -7.53 14.16
N LEU A 42 -18.47 -7.75 12.85
CA LEU A 42 -19.32 -8.83 12.30
C LEU A 42 -18.79 -10.24 12.65
N VAL A 43 -17.48 -10.40 12.77
CA VAL A 43 -16.84 -11.70 13.02
C VAL A 43 -16.30 -11.88 14.43
N ALA A 44 -16.27 -10.84 15.26
CA ALA A 44 -15.60 -10.83 16.57
C ALA A 44 -16.05 -11.93 17.55
N GLU A 45 -17.31 -12.35 17.49
CA GLU A 45 -17.88 -13.36 18.39
C GLU A 45 -17.90 -14.77 17.81
N LEU A 46 -17.34 -14.96 16.61
CA LEU A 46 -17.29 -16.27 15.98
C LEU A 46 -16.17 -17.10 16.60
N VAL A 47 -16.52 -18.30 17.03
CA VAL A 47 -15.60 -19.27 17.63
C VAL A 47 -15.34 -20.38 16.62
N CYS A 48 -14.11 -20.85 16.52
CA CYS A 48 -13.81 -22.02 15.69
C CYS A 48 -14.34 -23.29 16.37
N ARG A 49 -14.61 -24.36 15.62
CA ARG A 49 -14.88 -25.66 16.27
C ARG A 49 -13.62 -26.12 16.99
N SER A 50 -13.78 -26.86 18.09
CA SER A 50 -12.68 -27.46 18.84
C SER A 50 -11.74 -28.29 17.95
N GLU A 51 -12.28 -28.97 16.93
CA GLU A 51 -11.53 -29.76 15.94
C GLU A 51 -10.53 -28.92 15.11
N PHE A 52 -10.76 -27.62 14.97
CA PHE A 52 -9.95 -26.72 14.15
C PHE A 52 -9.17 -25.70 15.00
N GLU A 53 -9.21 -25.76 16.33
CA GLU A 53 -8.48 -24.85 17.21
C GLU A 53 -6.96 -24.92 16.96
N ASP A 54 -6.39 -26.13 16.93
CA ASP A 54 -4.95 -26.34 16.63
C ASP A 54 -4.57 -25.76 15.25
N SER A 55 -5.43 -25.96 14.26
CA SER A 55 -5.25 -25.44 12.90
C SER A 55 -5.26 -23.91 12.86
N LEU A 56 -6.16 -23.28 13.63
CA LEU A 56 -6.25 -21.84 13.77
C LEU A 56 -5.02 -21.28 14.48
N GLU A 57 -4.54 -21.92 15.54
CA GLU A 57 -3.31 -21.50 16.24
C GLU A 57 -2.08 -21.54 15.32
N LEU A 58 -1.94 -22.61 14.53
CA LEU A 58 -0.88 -22.73 13.53
C LEU A 58 -0.96 -21.62 12.47
N LEU A 59 -2.17 -21.30 12.01
CA LEU A 59 -2.41 -20.22 11.05
C LEU A 59 -2.10 -18.84 11.65
N CYS A 60 -2.56 -18.56 12.87
CA CYS A 60 -2.24 -17.33 13.59
C CYS A 60 -0.73 -17.19 13.82
N GLY A 61 -0.06 -18.27 14.20
CA GLY A 61 1.39 -18.32 14.34
C GLY A 61 2.13 -18.10 13.02
N PHE A 62 1.60 -18.63 11.91
CA PHE A 62 2.12 -18.36 10.57
C PHE A 62 1.95 -16.88 10.19
N VAL A 63 0.75 -16.32 10.29
CA VAL A 63 0.47 -14.91 9.96
C VAL A 63 1.31 -13.96 10.81
N ARG A 64 1.42 -14.20 12.12
CA ARG A 64 2.29 -13.41 13.01
C ARG A 64 3.76 -13.46 12.57
N ARG A 65 4.27 -14.63 12.16
CA ARG A 65 5.63 -14.76 11.62
C ARG A 65 5.80 -14.00 10.31
N GLN A 66 4.83 -14.08 9.39
CA GLN A 66 4.91 -13.35 8.12
C GLN A 66 4.83 -11.85 8.31
N LEU A 67 3.96 -11.34 9.20
CA LEU A 67 3.92 -9.92 9.53
C LEU A 67 5.22 -9.42 10.17
N ARG A 68 5.86 -10.23 11.03
CA ARG A 68 7.19 -9.91 11.58
C ARG A 68 8.29 -9.89 10.51
N ARG A 69 8.22 -10.78 9.51
CA ARG A 69 9.13 -10.75 8.36
C ARG A 69 8.89 -9.53 7.49
N ALA A 70 7.64 -9.18 7.19
CA ALA A 70 7.27 -7.98 6.44
C ALA A 70 7.83 -6.67 7.01
N THR A 71 7.96 -6.57 8.33
CA THR A 71 8.50 -5.37 8.98
C THR A 71 10.03 -5.35 9.09
N THR A 72 10.70 -6.49 8.95
CA THR A 72 12.15 -6.64 9.22
C THR A 72 12.96 -7.04 7.98
N GLU A 73 12.31 -7.60 6.98
CA GLU A 73 12.87 -8.12 5.73
C GLU A 73 12.14 -7.43 4.55
N LYS A 74 12.80 -7.27 3.39
CA LYS A 74 12.11 -6.88 2.15
C LYS A 74 11.25 -8.07 1.71
N PHE A 75 10.07 -8.19 2.30
CA PHE A 75 9.19 -9.34 2.15
C PHE A 75 7.88 -8.92 1.48
N GLU A 76 7.67 -9.43 0.27
CA GLU A 76 6.42 -9.25 -0.47
C GLU A 76 5.37 -10.24 0.06
N VAL A 77 4.55 -9.77 1.00
CA VAL A 77 3.54 -10.59 1.70
C VAL A 77 2.68 -11.37 0.70
N GLU A 78 2.20 -10.73 -0.37
CA GLU A 78 1.26 -11.36 -1.32
C GLU A 78 1.86 -12.54 -2.11
N ARG A 79 3.17 -12.55 -2.39
CA ARG A 79 3.81 -13.64 -3.14
C ARG A 79 4.19 -14.81 -2.23
N GLU A 80 4.73 -14.52 -1.06
CA GLU A 80 5.31 -15.54 -0.16
C GLU A 80 4.33 -16.06 0.90
N SER A 81 3.17 -15.42 1.11
CA SER A 81 2.08 -15.92 1.98
C SER A 81 1.03 -16.75 1.25
N SER A 82 1.27 -17.11 -0.01
CA SER A 82 0.33 -17.81 -0.90
C SER A 82 0.00 -19.24 -0.45
N HIS A 83 0.85 -19.83 0.39
CA HIS A 83 0.70 -21.21 0.88
C HIS A 83 0.73 -21.25 2.41
N PRO A 84 -0.42 -21.07 3.08
CA PRO A 84 -0.49 -21.32 4.51
C PRO A 84 -0.20 -22.81 4.79
N PRO A 85 0.39 -23.13 5.96
CA PRO A 85 0.76 -24.50 6.31
C PRO A 85 -0.44 -25.43 6.52
N VAL A 86 -1.62 -24.85 6.75
CA VAL A 86 -2.89 -25.54 7.02
C VAL A 86 -4.00 -24.79 6.27
N PRO A 87 -5.01 -25.46 5.70
CA PRO A 87 -6.16 -24.79 5.10
C PRO A 87 -6.89 -23.91 6.14
N VAL A 88 -7.42 -22.78 5.67
CA VAL A 88 -8.18 -21.86 6.53
C VAL A 88 -9.49 -22.55 6.95
N PRO A 89 -9.80 -22.64 8.26
CA PRO A 89 -11.09 -23.15 8.71
C PRO A 89 -12.17 -22.11 8.38
N TYR A 90 -13.11 -22.48 7.50
CA TYR A 90 -14.22 -21.63 7.09
C TYR A 90 -15.51 -21.90 7.88
N LEU A 91 -15.49 -22.88 8.79
CA LEU A 91 -16.62 -23.27 9.62
C LEU A 91 -16.47 -22.65 11.01
N PHE A 92 -17.46 -21.86 11.41
CA PHE A 92 -17.47 -21.14 12.69
C PHE A 92 -18.77 -21.39 13.45
N LEU A 93 -18.72 -21.19 14.75
CA LEU A 93 -19.86 -21.26 15.65
C LEU A 93 -20.18 -19.86 16.15
N THR A 94 -21.47 -19.53 16.15
CA THR A 94 -21.98 -18.38 16.88
C THR A 94 -21.96 -18.64 18.39
N PRO A 95 -22.05 -17.61 19.25
CA PRO A 95 -22.20 -17.78 20.70
C PRO A 95 -23.43 -18.64 21.10
N LYS A 96 -24.42 -18.75 20.21
CA LYS A 96 -25.61 -19.59 20.39
C LYS A 96 -25.42 -21.03 19.92
N GLY A 97 -24.21 -21.42 19.51
CA GLY A 97 -23.91 -22.76 19.00
C GLY A 97 -24.39 -23.03 17.58
N VAL A 98 -24.90 -22.02 16.86
CA VAL A 98 -25.31 -22.18 15.45
C VAL A 98 -24.07 -22.15 14.56
N GLU A 99 -23.98 -23.13 13.65
CA GLU A 99 -22.88 -23.27 12.69
C GLU A 99 -23.04 -22.29 11.53
N LEU A 100 -21.95 -21.63 11.15
CA LEU A 100 -21.83 -20.72 10.02
C LEU A 100 -20.77 -21.24 9.06
N ASP A 101 -21.08 -21.20 7.77
CA ASP A 101 -20.18 -21.66 6.74
C ASP A 101 -19.77 -20.52 5.80
N LEU A 102 -18.49 -20.16 5.91
CA LEU A 102 -17.89 -19.05 5.19
C LEU A 102 -17.08 -19.53 3.97
N ARG A 103 -17.23 -20.78 3.51
CA ARG A 103 -16.47 -21.31 2.36
C ARG A 103 -16.72 -20.53 1.07
N LEU A 104 -17.86 -19.85 0.93
CA LEU A 104 -18.14 -18.95 -0.20
C LEU A 104 -17.23 -17.72 -0.25
N PHE A 105 -16.53 -17.37 0.83
CA PHE A 105 -15.51 -16.31 0.82
C PHE A 105 -14.16 -16.79 0.28
N ASN A 106 -13.98 -18.09 0.06
CA ASN A 106 -12.81 -18.62 -0.63
C ASN A 106 -12.87 -18.27 -2.12
N ARG A 107 -11.87 -17.49 -2.57
CA ARG A 107 -11.76 -17.05 -3.97
C ARG A 107 -11.67 -18.23 -4.95
N ASP A 108 -10.99 -19.32 -4.58
CA ASP A 108 -10.82 -20.46 -5.45
C ASP A 108 -12.11 -21.26 -5.62
N THR A 109 -12.87 -21.43 -4.54
CA THR A 109 -14.20 -22.07 -4.57
C THR A 109 -15.14 -21.28 -5.48
N MET A 110 -15.22 -19.96 -5.30
CA MET A 110 -16.09 -19.10 -6.13
C MET A 110 -15.63 -19.05 -7.59
N ARG A 111 -14.33 -19.02 -7.86
CA ARG A 111 -13.78 -19.04 -9.23
C ARG A 111 -14.18 -20.31 -9.98
N ARG A 112 -14.23 -21.47 -9.28
CA ARG A 112 -14.68 -22.75 -9.88
C ARG A 112 -16.20 -22.84 -9.99
N ALA A 113 -16.96 -22.25 -9.06
CA ALA A 113 -18.42 -22.25 -9.10
C ALA A 113 -18.99 -21.34 -10.20
N LEU A 114 -18.32 -20.22 -10.49
CA LEU A 114 -18.84 -19.17 -11.35
C LEU A 114 -19.24 -19.64 -12.77
N PRO A 115 -18.44 -20.43 -13.50
CA PRO A 115 -18.82 -20.90 -14.84
C PRO A 115 -20.09 -21.76 -14.82
N ALA A 116 -20.22 -22.66 -13.84
CA ALA A 116 -21.40 -23.50 -13.69
C ALA A 116 -22.65 -22.66 -13.36
N LEU A 117 -22.53 -21.65 -12.49
CA LEU A 117 -23.62 -20.74 -12.16
C LEU A 117 -24.10 -19.94 -13.39
N VAL A 118 -23.17 -19.42 -14.19
CA VAL A 118 -23.52 -18.68 -15.43
C VAL A 118 -24.25 -19.60 -16.40
N ALA A 119 -23.78 -20.83 -16.61
CA ALA A 119 -24.42 -21.80 -17.48
C ALA A 119 -25.86 -22.16 -17.01
N ILE A 120 -26.08 -22.30 -15.69
CA ILE A 120 -27.43 -22.52 -15.14
C ILE A 120 -28.33 -21.33 -15.44
N LEU A 121 -27.88 -20.10 -15.16
CA LEU A 121 -28.69 -18.90 -15.40
C LEU A 121 -29.04 -18.72 -16.88
N GLU A 122 -28.12 -18.99 -17.79
CA GLU A 122 -28.39 -18.94 -19.23
C GLU A 122 -29.36 -20.02 -19.71
N ARG A 123 -29.34 -21.20 -19.07
CA ARG A 123 -30.28 -22.28 -19.39
C ARG A 123 -31.68 -21.97 -18.88
N GLU A 124 -31.80 -21.57 -17.62
CA GLU A 124 -33.09 -21.33 -16.96
C GLU A 124 -33.79 -20.04 -17.42
N THR A 125 -33.14 -19.21 -18.25
CA THR A 125 -33.79 -18.04 -18.86
C THR A 125 -34.48 -18.35 -20.20
N ARG A 126 -34.24 -19.53 -20.80
CA ARG A 126 -34.67 -19.82 -22.19
C ARG A 126 -36.00 -20.58 -22.26
N GLY A 127 -36.86 -20.18 -23.20
CA GLY A 127 -37.92 -21.01 -23.78
C GLY A 127 -39.22 -21.20 -22.97
N TRP A 128 -39.25 -20.96 -21.66
CA TRP A 128 -40.45 -21.22 -20.84
C TRP A 128 -41.23 -19.97 -20.43
N PHE A 129 -40.56 -18.81 -20.31
CA PHE A 129 -41.11 -17.59 -19.72
C PHE A 129 -42.40 -17.12 -20.42
N LEU A 130 -42.38 -17.06 -21.76
CA LEU A 130 -43.50 -16.54 -22.55
C LEU A 130 -44.75 -17.41 -22.40
N HIS A 131 -44.60 -18.73 -22.60
CA HIS A 131 -45.69 -19.69 -22.49
C HIS A 131 -46.29 -19.75 -21.09
N PHE A 132 -45.45 -19.70 -20.05
CA PHE A 132 -45.92 -19.69 -18.66
C PHE A 132 -46.68 -18.41 -18.33
N ARG A 133 -46.17 -17.25 -18.76
CA ARG A 133 -46.81 -15.96 -18.57
C ARG A 133 -48.17 -15.88 -19.27
N GLU A 134 -48.27 -16.29 -20.53
CA GLU A 134 -49.51 -16.28 -21.29
C GLU A 134 -50.58 -17.17 -20.67
N ARG A 135 -50.19 -18.36 -20.20
CA ARG A 135 -51.07 -19.28 -19.47
C ARG A 135 -51.59 -18.65 -18.17
N LEU A 136 -50.73 -18.01 -17.39
CA LEU A 136 -51.16 -17.41 -16.12
C LEU A 136 -52.09 -16.20 -16.35
N ILE A 137 -51.82 -15.40 -17.39
CA ILE A 137 -52.68 -14.28 -17.77
C ILE A 137 -54.07 -14.78 -18.17
N SER A 138 -54.17 -15.85 -18.96
CA SER A 138 -55.47 -16.40 -19.37
C SER A 138 -56.25 -16.98 -18.19
N GLU A 139 -55.57 -17.67 -17.27
CA GLU A 139 -56.14 -18.17 -16.02
C GLU A 139 -56.67 -17.02 -15.13
N LEU A 140 -55.89 -15.98 -14.89
CA LEU A 140 -56.30 -14.85 -14.03
C LEU A 140 -57.39 -13.97 -14.69
N ARG A 141 -57.37 -13.82 -16.02
CA ARG A 141 -58.47 -13.16 -16.75
C ARG A 141 -59.78 -13.93 -16.64
N SER A 142 -59.73 -15.27 -16.62
CA SER A 142 -60.92 -16.09 -16.40
C SER A 142 -61.55 -15.86 -15.01
N GLN A 143 -60.74 -15.42 -14.04
CA GLN A 143 -61.18 -15.07 -12.68
C GLN A 143 -61.70 -13.63 -12.54
N LYS A 144 -61.76 -12.85 -13.63
CA LYS A 144 -62.24 -11.45 -13.67
C LYS A 144 -61.48 -10.48 -12.77
N LEU A 145 -60.18 -10.71 -12.54
CA LEU A 145 -59.31 -9.76 -11.86
C LEU A 145 -59.04 -8.52 -12.74
N PRO A 146 -58.81 -7.34 -12.14
CA PRO A 146 -58.44 -6.14 -12.90
C PRO A 146 -57.03 -6.29 -13.50
N ASP A 147 -56.81 -5.73 -14.68
CA ASP A 147 -55.55 -5.90 -15.43
C ASP A 147 -54.29 -5.49 -14.64
N GLU A 148 -54.37 -4.47 -13.78
CA GLU A 148 -53.26 -4.05 -12.90
C GLU A 148 -52.88 -5.11 -11.86
N GLU A 149 -53.88 -5.81 -11.31
CA GLU A 149 -53.66 -6.88 -10.33
C GLU A 149 -53.14 -8.14 -11.02
N ILE A 150 -53.66 -8.44 -12.23
CA ILE A 150 -53.15 -9.52 -13.08
C ILE A 150 -51.66 -9.31 -13.37
N GLU A 151 -51.24 -8.13 -13.82
CA GLU A 151 -49.83 -7.87 -14.11
C GLU A 151 -48.94 -8.08 -12.88
N ARG A 152 -49.39 -7.60 -11.72
CA ARG A 152 -48.65 -7.73 -10.47
C ARG A 152 -48.51 -9.19 -10.02
N GLU A 153 -49.58 -9.98 -10.05
CA GLU A 153 -49.54 -11.39 -9.66
C GLU A 153 -48.73 -12.22 -10.64
N VAL A 154 -48.88 -11.97 -11.94
CA VAL A 154 -48.09 -12.64 -12.99
C VAL A 154 -46.61 -12.41 -12.79
N ASN A 155 -46.18 -11.16 -12.59
CA ASN A 155 -44.76 -10.85 -12.37
C ASN A 155 -44.20 -11.53 -11.11
N GLN A 156 -44.98 -11.62 -10.04
CA GLN A 156 -44.57 -12.34 -8.82
C GLN A 156 -44.47 -13.85 -9.03
N ALA A 157 -45.46 -14.45 -9.69
CA ALA A 157 -45.49 -15.88 -9.95
C ALA A 157 -44.36 -16.32 -10.90
N VAL A 158 -44.11 -15.54 -11.95
CA VAL A 158 -43.03 -15.77 -12.91
C VAL A 158 -41.66 -15.69 -12.21
N MET A 159 -41.44 -14.67 -11.37
CA MET A 159 -40.19 -14.56 -10.61
C MET A 159 -40.00 -15.73 -9.65
N LYS A 160 -41.08 -16.16 -8.97
CA LYS A 160 -41.04 -17.31 -8.06
C LYS A 160 -40.68 -18.61 -8.79
N GLU A 161 -41.30 -18.86 -9.93
CA GLU A 161 -41.03 -20.04 -10.77
C GLU A 161 -39.59 -20.02 -11.29
N TYR A 162 -39.10 -18.87 -11.78
CA TYR A 162 -37.72 -18.70 -12.21
C TYR A 162 -36.72 -19.06 -11.09
N LEU A 163 -36.90 -18.46 -9.91
CA LEU A 163 -36.03 -18.72 -8.76
C LEU A 163 -36.06 -20.19 -8.34
N GLN A 164 -37.24 -20.82 -8.33
CA GLN A 164 -37.39 -22.23 -7.98
C GLN A 164 -36.62 -23.14 -8.95
N ARG A 165 -36.68 -22.86 -10.26
CA ARG A 165 -35.92 -23.60 -11.28
C ARG A 165 -34.42 -23.41 -11.08
N VAL A 166 -33.96 -22.18 -10.89
CA VAL A 166 -32.55 -21.88 -10.65
C VAL A 166 -32.05 -22.59 -9.39
N TYR A 167 -32.78 -22.54 -8.28
CA TYR A 167 -32.39 -23.21 -7.03
C TYR A 167 -32.33 -24.73 -7.20
N THR A 168 -33.31 -25.32 -7.88
CA THR A 168 -33.32 -26.77 -8.15
C THR A 168 -32.13 -27.17 -9.04
N SER A 169 -31.82 -26.36 -10.05
CA SER A 169 -30.69 -26.57 -10.94
C SER A 169 -29.34 -26.41 -10.24
N ILE A 170 -29.20 -25.47 -9.29
CA ILE A 170 -27.99 -25.33 -8.46
C ILE A 170 -27.80 -26.56 -7.57
N LEU A 171 -28.84 -27.01 -6.87
CA LEU A 171 -28.77 -28.14 -5.95
C LEU A 171 -28.42 -29.48 -6.64
N SER A 172 -28.79 -29.62 -7.92
CA SER A 172 -28.58 -30.85 -8.70
C SER A 172 -27.34 -30.80 -9.61
N HIS A 173 -26.61 -29.69 -9.68
CA HIS A 173 -25.49 -29.54 -10.62
C HIS A 173 -24.25 -30.34 -10.15
N PRO A 174 -23.69 -31.26 -10.98
CA PRO A 174 -22.58 -32.13 -10.58
C PRO A 174 -21.31 -31.35 -10.24
N ASP A 175 -20.94 -30.34 -11.04
CA ASP A 175 -19.73 -29.55 -10.79
C ASP A 175 -19.79 -28.75 -9.48
N LEU A 176 -20.99 -28.34 -9.05
CA LEU A 176 -21.17 -27.61 -7.80
C LEU A 176 -21.15 -28.56 -6.59
N LEU A 177 -21.69 -29.77 -6.75
CA LEU A 177 -21.60 -30.83 -5.75
C LEU A 177 -20.15 -31.28 -5.53
N ALA A 178 -19.34 -31.29 -6.59
CA ALA A 178 -17.92 -31.65 -6.54
C ALA A 178 -17.05 -30.64 -5.77
N LEU A 179 -17.52 -29.40 -5.55
CA LEU A 179 -16.76 -28.39 -4.79
C LEU A 179 -16.71 -28.71 -3.29
N GLY A 180 -17.66 -29.49 -2.78
CA GLY A 180 -17.74 -29.86 -1.38
C GLY A 180 -19.19 -30.00 -0.89
N GLU A 181 -19.36 -30.81 0.15
CA GLU A 181 -20.65 -31.01 0.81
C GLU A 181 -21.25 -29.69 1.30
N GLY A 182 -22.54 -29.45 1.06
CA GLY A 182 -23.25 -28.26 1.53
C GLY A 182 -23.06 -26.99 0.68
N ILE A 183 -22.10 -26.96 -0.26
CA ILE A 183 -21.83 -25.75 -1.07
C ILE A 183 -23.02 -25.33 -1.95
N PRO A 184 -23.72 -26.25 -2.66
CA PRO A 184 -24.90 -25.87 -3.42
C PRO A 184 -26.00 -25.28 -2.54
N GLN A 185 -26.20 -25.80 -1.33
CA GLN A 185 -27.17 -25.28 -0.36
C GLN A 185 -26.78 -23.86 0.08
N LEU A 186 -25.50 -23.60 0.35
CA LEU A 186 -25.01 -22.27 0.70
C LEU A 186 -25.19 -21.26 -0.43
N LEU A 187 -24.95 -21.67 -1.69
CA LEU A 187 -25.19 -20.82 -2.86
C LEU A 187 -26.68 -20.44 -2.98
N VAL A 188 -27.58 -21.41 -2.76
CA VAL A 188 -29.03 -21.15 -2.75
C VAL A 188 -29.42 -20.23 -1.61
N GLN A 189 -28.94 -20.48 -0.38
CA GLN A 189 -29.22 -19.64 0.78
C GLN A 189 -28.70 -18.21 0.58
N GLN A 190 -27.51 -18.05 0.01
CA GLN A 190 -26.95 -16.75 -0.33
C GLN A 190 -27.80 -16.04 -1.39
N ALA A 191 -28.23 -16.72 -2.44
CA ALA A 191 -29.11 -16.14 -3.46
C ALA A 191 -30.48 -15.75 -2.87
N GLN A 192 -31.08 -16.61 -2.04
CA GLN A 192 -32.33 -16.33 -1.32
C GLN A 192 -32.19 -15.09 -0.44
N SER A 193 -31.09 -14.97 0.29
CA SER A 193 -30.84 -13.80 1.15
C SER A 193 -30.86 -12.50 0.36
N VAL A 194 -30.20 -12.46 -0.80
CA VAL A 194 -30.14 -11.27 -1.67
C VAL A 194 -31.52 -10.91 -2.21
N VAL A 195 -32.28 -11.89 -2.67
CA VAL A 195 -33.66 -11.68 -3.13
C VAL A 195 -34.56 -11.11 -2.02
N LEU A 196 -34.46 -11.65 -0.80
CA LEU A 196 -35.24 -11.15 0.34
C LEU A 196 -34.82 -9.75 0.76
N MET A 197 -33.53 -9.43 0.74
CA MET A 197 -33.02 -8.09 1.02
C MET A 197 -33.56 -7.07 0.01
N HIS A 198 -33.55 -7.40 -1.29
CA HIS A 198 -34.17 -6.53 -2.31
C HIS A 198 -35.68 -6.37 -2.10
N ARG A 199 -36.38 -7.46 -1.77
CA ARG A 199 -37.82 -7.42 -1.46
C ARG A 199 -38.13 -6.53 -0.26
N ALA A 200 -37.30 -6.56 0.78
CA ALA A 200 -37.45 -5.68 1.94
C ALA A 200 -37.34 -4.20 1.55
N VAL A 201 -36.34 -3.85 0.71
CA VAL A 201 -36.19 -2.49 0.18
C VAL A 201 -37.40 -2.08 -0.65
N GLU A 202 -37.90 -2.95 -1.54
CA GLU A 202 -39.10 -2.68 -2.33
C GLU A 202 -40.34 -2.44 -1.45
N ASN A 203 -40.49 -3.21 -0.37
CA ASN A 203 -41.63 -3.04 0.54
C ASN A 203 -41.58 -1.71 1.28
N VAL A 204 -40.40 -1.27 1.75
CA VAL A 204 -40.20 0.06 2.32
C VAL A 204 -40.46 1.15 1.29
N GLN A 205 -40.00 0.97 0.06
CA GLN A 205 -40.26 1.91 -1.02
C GLN A 205 -41.76 2.03 -1.33
N LYS A 206 -42.49 0.90 -1.35
CA LYS A 206 -43.95 0.88 -1.50
C LYS A 206 -44.67 1.55 -0.32
N LYS A 207 -44.15 1.44 0.89
CA LYS A 207 -44.67 2.17 2.07
C LYS A 207 -44.46 3.69 1.87
N LEU A 208 -43.27 4.12 1.43
CA LEU A 208 -42.98 5.52 1.16
C LEU A 208 -43.92 6.11 0.09
N THR A 209 -44.12 5.42 -1.03
CA THR A 209 -45.02 5.92 -2.10
C THR A 209 -46.45 6.05 -1.60
N LYS A 210 -46.97 5.05 -0.88
CA LYS A 210 -48.31 5.12 -0.27
C LYS A 210 -48.45 6.30 0.69
N THR A 211 -47.49 6.50 1.58
CA THR A 211 -47.50 7.62 2.53
C THR A 211 -47.48 8.97 1.81
N LYS A 212 -46.68 9.09 0.74
CA LYS A 212 -46.59 10.29 -0.10
C LYS A 212 -47.92 10.58 -0.81
N ASP A 213 -48.57 9.56 -1.35
CA ASP A 213 -49.86 9.69 -2.02
C ASP A 213 -50.98 10.06 -1.04
N SER A 214 -51.04 9.42 0.13
CA SER A 214 -51.98 9.76 1.20
C SER A 214 -51.77 11.18 1.72
N LEU A 215 -50.51 11.61 1.90
CA LEU A 215 -50.18 12.97 2.31
C LEU A 215 -50.59 13.98 1.24
N LYS A 216 -50.33 13.68 -0.04
CA LYS A 216 -50.73 14.53 -1.16
C LYS A 216 -52.25 14.74 -1.16
N GLN A 217 -53.02 13.66 -1.06
CA GLN A 217 -54.50 13.73 -0.97
C GLN A 217 -54.95 14.58 0.23
N ARG A 218 -54.32 14.40 1.40
CA ARG A 218 -54.63 15.19 2.60
C ARG A 218 -54.33 16.67 2.42
N ILE A 219 -53.19 17.02 1.81
CA ILE A 219 -52.81 18.42 1.55
C ILE A 219 -53.76 19.05 0.52
N GLU A 220 -54.13 18.31 -0.54
CA GLU A 220 -55.10 18.78 -1.53
C GLU A 220 -56.46 19.08 -0.90
N TYR A 221 -56.90 18.25 0.05
CA TYR A 221 -58.12 18.46 0.80
C TYR A 221 -58.03 19.66 1.78
N MET A 222 -56.95 19.75 2.56
CA MET A 222 -56.80 20.79 3.58
C MET A 222 -56.44 22.17 3.02
N TYR A 223 -55.70 22.22 1.90
CA TYR A 223 -55.21 23.46 1.31
C TYR A 223 -55.43 23.51 -0.22
N PRO A 224 -56.69 23.64 -0.69
CA PRO A 224 -57.03 23.53 -2.12
C PRO A 224 -56.40 24.59 -3.03
N VAL A 225 -56.06 25.76 -2.49
CA VAL A 225 -55.44 26.86 -3.23
C VAL A 225 -53.92 26.70 -3.27
N PHE A 226 -53.28 26.47 -2.12
CA PHE A 226 -51.84 26.29 -2.02
C PHE A 226 -51.37 25.01 -2.73
N SER A 227 -52.18 23.96 -2.76
CA SER A 227 -51.86 22.70 -3.44
C SER A 227 -51.62 22.86 -4.95
N ARG A 228 -52.18 23.92 -5.58
CA ARG A 228 -51.96 24.26 -6.99
C ARG A 228 -50.57 24.86 -7.24
N ILE A 229 -49.93 25.41 -6.21
CA ILE A 229 -48.58 25.98 -6.29
C ILE A 229 -47.57 24.84 -6.23
N ARG A 230 -47.10 24.40 -7.41
CA ARG A 230 -46.20 23.24 -7.56
C ARG A 230 -44.94 23.30 -6.69
N PRO A 231 -44.23 24.45 -6.57
CA PRO A 231 -43.06 24.54 -5.69
C PRO A 231 -43.40 24.27 -4.22
N TRP A 232 -44.47 24.87 -3.71
CA TRP A 232 -44.91 24.69 -2.33
C TRP A 232 -45.30 23.23 -2.03
N MET A 233 -46.07 22.60 -2.93
CA MET A 233 -46.43 21.18 -2.80
C MET A 233 -45.17 20.28 -2.81
N ARG A 234 -44.22 20.56 -3.71
CA ARG A 234 -42.97 19.80 -3.80
C ARG A 234 -42.15 19.92 -2.52
N ASP A 235 -42.04 21.11 -1.94
CA ASP A 235 -41.29 21.33 -0.71
C ASP A 235 -41.94 20.61 0.48
N LYS A 236 -43.28 20.62 0.58
CA LYS A 236 -44.00 19.86 1.61
C LYS A 236 -43.83 18.35 1.46
N LEU A 237 -43.93 17.82 0.24
CA LEU A 237 -43.70 16.39 -0.01
C LEU A 237 -42.24 16.01 0.25
N ARG A 238 -41.27 16.85 -0.12
CA ARG A 238 -39.84 16.60 0.15
C ARG A 238 -39.53 16.63 1.65
N SER A 239 -40.11 17.57 2.38
CA SER A 239 -39.97 17.64 3.84
C SER A 239 -40.52 16.38 4.52
N ALA A 240 -41.68 15.89 4.08
CA ALA A 240 -42.24 14.64 4.59
C ALA A 240 -41.44 13.41 4.18
N GLU A 241 -40.88 13.39 2.96
CA GLU A 241 -39.99 12.34 2.49
C GLU A 241 -38.70 12.27 3.33
N ASN A 242 -38.08 13.42 3.63
CA ASN A 242 -36.93 13.47 4.54
C ASN A 242 -37.28 12.96 5.94
N HIS A 243 -38.43 13.37 6.48
CA HIS A 243 -38.88 12.90 7.80
C HIS A 243 -39.14 11.39 7.81
N PHE A 244 -39.78 10.86 6.76
CA PHE A 244 -39.96 9.41 6.61
C PHE A 244 -38.62 8.68 6.54
N ILE A 245 -37.64 9.21 5.80
CA ILE A 245 -36.29 8.62 5.70
C ILE A 245 -35.62 8.59 7.08
N GLU A 246 -35.78 9.63 7.89
CA GLU A 246 -35.25 9.70 9.25
C GLU A 246 -35.92 8.71 10.21
N GLU A 247 -37.23 8.57 10.15
CA GLU A 247 -37.98 7.60 10.98
C GLU A 247 -37.71 6.15 10.55
N CYS A 248 -37.58 5.92 9.24
CA CYS A 248 -37.50 4.59 8.64
C CYS A 248 -36.06 4.18 8.26
N GLN A 249 -35.02 4.84 8.80
CA GLN A 249 -33.61 4.59 8.44
C GLN A 249 -33.24 3.09 8.42
N TRP A 250 -33.73 2.33 9.39
CA TRP A 250 -33.39 0.91 9.59
C TRP A 250 -34.49 -0.06 9.14
N SER A 251 -35.65 0.45 8.75
CA SER A 251 -36.85 -0.35 8.44
C SER A 251 -36.61 -1.43 7.38
N ALA A 252 -35.76 -1.14 6.37
CA ALA A 252 -35.42 -2.12 5.34
C ALA A 252 -34.59 -3.29 5.88
N HIS A 253 -33.68 -3.03 6.83
CA HIS A 253 -32.87 -4.07 7.47
C HIS A 253 -33.71 -4.91 8.45
N GLU A 254 -34.61 -4.26 9.20
CA GLU A 254 -35.58 -4.94 10.08
C GLU A 254 -36.53 -5.83 9.27
N GLU A 255 -37.04 -5.34 8.15
CA GLU A 255 -37.89 -6.11 7.26
C GLU A 255 -37.13 -7.27 6.60
N ALA A 256 -35.88 -7.06 6.18
CA ALA A 256 -35.02 -8.13 5.67
C ALA A 256 -34.74 -9.20 6.73
N LEU A 257 -34.51 -8.81 7.98
CA LEU A 257 -34.33 -9.73 9.10
C LEU A 257 -35.57 -10.59 9.34
N MET A 258 -36.75 -9.98 9.34
CA MET A 258 -38.02 -10.71 9.49
C MET A 258 -38.21 -11.72 8.36
N LEU A 259 -37.96 -11.32 7.11
CA LEU A 259 -38.07 -12.20 5.95
C LEU A 259 -37.05 -13.36 6.00
N CYS A 260 -35.79 -13.08 6.33
CA CYS A 260 -34.74 -14.11 6.41
C CYS A 260 -34.98 -15.08 7.58
N THR A 261 -35.52 -14.59 8.70
CA THR A 261 -35.90 -15.42 9.85
C THR A 261 -37.04 -16.37 9.47
N SER A 262 -38.02 -15.89 8.70
CA SER A 262 -39.13 -16.73 8.22
C SER A 262 -38.67 -17.89 7.32
N GLN A 263 -37.60 -17.69 6.55
CA GLN A 263 -37.00 -18.69 5.67
C GLN A 263 -35.88 -19.51 6.33
N ARG A 264 -35.64 -19.34 7.64
CA ARG A 264 -34.60 -20.05 8.41
C ARG A 264 -33.18 -19.87 7.84
N LEU A 265 -32.88 -18.70 7.28
CA LEU A 265 -31.54 -18.35 6.79
C LEU A 265 -30.63 -17.92 7.95
N HIS A 266 -30.23 -18.88 8.78
CA HIS A 266 -29.52 -18.63 10.04
C HIS A 266 -28.26 -17.76 9.88
N GLN A 267 -27.45 -18.04 8.85
CA GLN A 267 -26.23 -17.28 8.58
C GLN A 267 -26.50 -15.82 8.22
N THR A 268 -27.45 -15.58 7.30
CA THR A 268 -27.84 -14.23 6.92
C THR A 268 -28.45 -13.47 8.10
N VAL A 269 -29.32 -14.12 8.88
CA VAL A 269 -29.96 -13.51 10.05
C VAL A 269 -28.89 -13.08 11.07
N TYR A 270 -27.89 -13.93 11.32
CA TYR A 270 -26.77 -13.57 12.20
C TYR A 270 -26.05 -12.30 11.72
N PHE A 271 -25.61 -12.28 10.46
CA PHE A 271 -24.86 -11.15 9.93
C PHE A 271 -25.70 -9.87 9.83
N LEU A 272 -26.93 -9.95 9.33
CA LEU A 272 -27.82 -8.79 9.26
C LEU A 272 -28.14 -8.22 10.64
N ASN A 273 -28.29 -9.07 11.65
CA ASN A 273 -28.61 -8.61 13.00
C ASN A 273 -27.42 -7.88 13.62
N ARG A 274 -26.22 -8.45 13.52
CA ARG A 274 -24.99 -7.76 13.96
C ARG A 274 -24.77 -6.47 13.20
N ASP A 275 -24.99 -6.47 11.90
CA ASP A 275 -24.80 -5.31 11.05
C ASP A 275 -25.74 -4.17 11.45
N LEU A 276 -27.01 -4.50 11.71
CA LEU A 276 -27.99 -3.55 12.23
C LEU A 276 -27.58 -3.00 13.60
N THR A 277 -27.13 -3.86 14.53
CA THR A 277 -26.63 -3.41 15.85
C THR A 277 -25.41 -2.49 15.70
N PHE A 278 -24.48 -2.83 14.80
CA PHE A 278 -23.31 -1.98 14.53
C PHE A 278 -23.73 -0.60 14.05
N MET A 279 -24.58 -0.52 13.03
CA MET A 279 -25.00 0.74 12.44
C MET A 279 -25.81 1.60 13.42
N ARG A 280 -26.64 0.97 14.27
CA ARG A 280 -27.49 1.68 15.23
C ARG A 280 -26.72 2.18 16.45
N GLU A 281 -25.81 1.39 17.00
CA GLU A 281 -25.22 1.64 18.32
C GLU A 281 -23.74 2.04 18.24
N ARG A 282 -22.95 1.37 17.39
CA ARG A 282 -21.48 1.48 17.41
C ARG A 282 -20.94 2.48 16.40
N GLU A 283 -21.44 2.47 15.17
CA GLU A 283 -21.05 3.41 14.11
C GLU A 283 -21.16 4.89 14.51
N PRO A 284 -22.24 5.39 15.13
CA PRO A 284 -22.32 6.81 15.50
C PRO A 284 -21.31 7.20 16.59
N VAL A 285 -20.93 6.27 17.48
CA VAL A 285 -19.90 6.49 18.50
C VAL A 285 -18.52 6.51 17.86
N LEU A 286 -18.21 5.51 17.02
CA LEU A 286 -16.96 5.43 16.26
C LEU A 286 -16.76 6.64 15.36
N LEU A 287 -17.81 7.12 14.69
CA LEU A 287 -17.75 8.35 13.90
C LEU A 287 -17.32 9.55 14.74
N LYS A 288 -17.86 9.69 15.96
CA LYS A 288 -17.49 10.79 16.87
C LYS A 288 -16.06 10.64 17.40
N GLU A 289 -15.59 9.43 17.64
CA GLU A 289 -14.24 9.15 18.13
C GLU A 289 -13.19 9.31 17.03
N LEU A 290 -13.39 8.66 15.88
CA LEU A 290 -12.46 8.68 14.75
C LEU A 290 -12.35 10.08 14.13
N ARG A 291 -13.42 10.89 14.15
CA ARG A 291 -13.34 12.32 13.76
C ARG A 291 -12.41 13.14 14.68
N LYS A 292 -12.22 12.73 15.93
CA LYS A 292 -11.29 13.38 16.87
C LYS A 292 -9.85 12.91 16.67
N VAL A 293 -9.63 11.77 16.01
CA VAL A 293 -8.29 11.22 15.79
C VAL A 293 -7.56 12.09 14.77
N LYS A 294 -6.50 12.77 15.23
CA LYS A 294 -5.62 13.57 14.39
C LYS A 294 -4.57 12.67 13.75
N THR A 295 -4.63 12.50 12.44
CA THR A 295 -3.55 11.85 11.66
C THR A 295 -2.60 12.92 11.12
N PRO A 296 -1.27 12.64 11.05
CA PRO A 296 -0.34 13.60 10.46
C PRO A 296 -0.67 13.81 8.98
N THR A 297 -0.84 15.08 8.57
CA THR A 297 -1.14 15.44 7.16
C THR A 297 0.00 15.10 6.22
N ARG A 298 1.24 15.12 6.71
CA ARG A 298 2.44 14.82 5.94
C ARG A 298 3.40 13.99 6.80
N SER A 299 3.80 12.85 6.28
CA SER A 299 4.95 12.08 6.75
C SER A 299 6.14 12.42 5.88
N PHE A 300 7.25 12.79 6.50
CA PHE A 300 8.50 13.02 5.78
C PHE A 300 9.47 11.90 6.13
N GLN A 301 10.11 11.36 5.10
CA GLN A 301 11.16 10.37 5.25
C GLN A 301 12.48 11.03 4.86
N TRP A 302 13.39 11.13 5.82
CA TRP A 302 14.72 11.69 5.60
C TRP A 302 15.75 10.58 5.60
N LEU A 303 16.64 10.61 4.59
CA LEU A 303 17.84 9.79 4.59
C LEU A 303 18.85 10.47 5.51
N THR A 304 19.32 9.77 6.53
CA THR A 304 20.36 10.28 7.43
C THR A 304 21.57 9.38 7.31
N GLN A 305 22.68 9.92 6.82
CA GLN A 305 23.94 9.19 6.75
C GLN A 305 24.73 9.36 8.05
N ILE A 306 25.09 8.23 8.67
CA ILE A 306 25.94 8.23 9.86
C ILE A 306 27.40 8.26 9.39
N TRP A 307 28.12 9.34 9.66
CA TRP A 307 29.50 9.55 9.18
C TRP A 307 30.53 8.65 9.84
N PHE A 308 30.41 8.42 11.14
CA PHE A 308 31.35 7.60 11.89
C PHE A 308 30.91 6.13 11.84
N PRO A 309 31.73 5.22 11.28
CA PRO A 309 31.37 3.80 11.20
C PRO A 309 31.23 3.13 12.57
N SER A 310 31.83 3.72 13.61
CA SER A 310 31.64 3.30 15.01
C SER A 310 30.21 3.50 15.51
N ASN A 311 29.47 4.44 14.92
CA ASN A 311 28.09 4.75 15.29
C ASN A 311 27.09 3.99 14.41
N TRP A 312 27.56 3.16 13.48
CA TRP A 312 26.68 2.32 12.68
C TRP A 312 26.06 1.25 13.58
N ILE A 313 24.77 0.98 13.37
CA ILE A 313 24.06 -0.10 14.05
C ILE A 313 23.83 -1.17 12.99
N VAL A 314 24.68 -2.19 12.97
CA VAL A 314 24.52 -3.33 12.07
C VAL A 314 23.49 -4.26 12.68
N ARG A 315 22.39 -4.48 11.96
CA ARG A 315 21.35 -5.44 12.34
C ARG A 315 21.41 -6.65 11.44
N ARG A 316 21.35 -7.83 12.03
CA ARG A 316 21.09 -9.07 11.31
C ARG A 316 19.62 -9.42 11.49
N SER A 317 18.88 -9.45 10.38
CA SER A 317 17.53 -9.99 10.35
C SER A 317 17.56 -11.44 9.86
N PHE A 318 16.92 -12.33 10.60
CA PHE A 318 16.69 -13.71 10.18
C PHE A 318 15.37 -14.22 10.75
N GLN A 319 14.47 -14.64 9.87
CA GLN A 319 13.17 -15.23 10.23
C GLN A 319 12.32 -14.32 11.14
N GLY A 320 12.38 -13.00 10.92
CA GLY A 320 11.64 -12.04 11.73
C GLY A 320 12.20 -11.75 13.12
N GLN A 321 13.39 -12.27 13.47
CA GLN A 321 14.20 -11.77 14.58
C GLN A 321 15.23 -10.78 14.05
N SER A 322 15.45 -9.69 14.79
CA SER A 322 16.49 -8.71 14.48
C SER A 322 17.40 -8.55 15.69
N GLU A 323 18.69 -8.78 15.48
CA GLU A 323 19.71 -8.64 16.51
C GLU A 323 20.73 -7.59 16.09
N VAL A 324 21.17 -6.79 17.06
CA VAL A 324 22.24 -5.81 16.85
C VAL A 324 23.58 -6.52 17.00
N ILE A 325 24.36 -6.58 15.92
CA ILE A 325 25.71 -7.12 15.94
C ILE A 325 26.67 -5.97 16.29
N PRO A 326 27.65 -6.19 17.20
CA PRO A 326 28.65 -5.18 17.49
C PRO A 326 29.42 -4.81 16.22
N THR A 327 29.56 -3.51 15.96
CA THR A 327 30.31 -2.99 14.82
C THR A 327 31.80 -3.15 15.04
N VAL A 328 32.36 -4.22 14.48
CA VAL A 328 33.81 -4.48 14.50
C VAL A 328 34.41 -4.03 13.17
N GLN A 329 35.38 -3.11 13.24
CA GLN A 329 36.18 -2.69 12.10
C GLN A 329 37.39 -3.63 11.97
N SER A 330 37.55 -4.28 10.81
CA SER A 330 38.71 -5.11 10.51
C SER A 330 39.55 -4.48 9.42
N ALA A 331 40.87 -4.37 9.63
CA ALA A 331 41.82 -3.92 8.61
C ALA A 331 42.02 -4.96 7.49
N THR A 332 41.69 -6.24 7.75
CA THR A 332 41.89 -7.34 6.80
C THR A 332 40.57 -7.74 6.17
N ALA A 333 40.53 -7.72 4.83
CA ALA A 333 39.38 -8.23 4.07
C ALA A 333 39.22 -9.75 4.31
N THR A 334 38.07 -10.16 4.81
CA THR A 334 37.73 -11.58 4.97
C THR A 334 37.56 -12.23 3.60
N SER A 335 38.27 -13.34 3.34
CA SER A 335 38.27 -14.06 2.05
C SER A 335 36.98 -14.85 1.76
N ILE A 336 35.89 -14.62 2.51
CA ILE A 336 34.66 -15.38 2.34
C ILE A 336 33.88 -14.77 1.17
N THR A 337 33.95 -15.49 0.06
CA THR A 337 33.33 -15.20 -1.23
C THR A 337 31.81 -15.43 -1.21
N THR A 338 31.10 -14.54 -1.89
CA THR A 338 29.70 -14.55 -2.32
C THR A 338 28.67 -13.93 -1.35
N PRO A 339 28.07 -12.77 -1.72
CA PRO A 339 26.81 -12.32 -1.14
C PRO A 339 25.65 -13.16 -1.68
N ARG A 340 24.71 -13.56 -0.82
CA ARG A 340 23.44 -14.21 -1.25
C ARG A 340 22.29 -13.23 -1.44
N SER A 341 22.51 -11.93 -1.18
CA SER A 341 21.45 -10.93 -1.18
C SER A 341 21.98 -9.52 -1.49
N ASP A 342 21.17 -8.75 -2.21
CA ASP A 342 21.47 -7.37 -2.60
C ASP A 342 21.74 -6.46 -1.38
N PRO A 343 22.80 -5.64 -1.38
CA PRO A 343 23.20 -4.80 -0.25
C PRO A 343 22.37 -3.51 -0.06
N SER A 344 21.22 -3.37 -0.72
CA SER A 344 20.45 -2.10 -0.78
C SER A 344 19.51 -1.91 0.42
N GLY A 345 20.04 -1.94 1.64
CA GLY A 345 19.24 -1.96 2.87
C GLY A 345 19.61 -0.90 3.90
N PHE A 346 19.75 0.38 3.51
CA PHE A 346 19.77 1.46 4.51
C PHE A 346 18.34 1.73 4.97
N SER A 347 18.07 1.55 6.26
CA SER A 347 16.76 1.84 6.85
C SER A 347 16.71 3.30 7.32
N CYS A 348 15.72 4.04 6.83
CA CYS A 348 15.51 5.44 7.14
C CYS A 348 14.85 5.59 8.52
N ARG A 349 15.23 6.62 9.28
CA ARG A 349 14.55 6.96 10.52
C ARG A 349 13.32 7.81 10.19
N GLU A 350 12.14 7.22 10.32
CA GLU A 350 10.88 7.95 10.15
C GLU A 350 10.60 8.82 11.39
N ARG A 351 10.32 10.10 11.18
CA ARG A 351 9.89 11.03 12.25
C ARG A 351 8.55 11.63 11.87
N SER A 352 7.55 11.45 12.72
CA SER A 352 6.23 12.04 12.55
C SER A 352 6.11 13.31 13.40
N CYS A 353 5.69 14.42 12.80
CA CYS A 353 5.48 15.68 13.52
C CYS A 353 3.99 16.02 13.60
N SER A 354 3.47 16.24 14.82
CA SER A 354 2.04 16.50 15.07
C SER A 354 1.71 17.93 15.53
N TYR A 355 2.70 18.81 15.77
CA TYR A 355 2.47 20.16 16.34
C TYR A 355 3.09 21.30 15.53
N HIS A 356 2.36 22.41 15.43
CA HIS A 356 2.77 23.62 14.70
C HIS A 356 3.94 24.39 15.33
N HIS A 357 4.12 24.37 16.66
CA HIS A 357 5.20 25.13 17.31
C HIS A 357 6.54 24.38 17.39
N HIS A 358 6.56 23.08 17.10
CA HIS A 358 7.80 22.34 16.79
C HIS A 358 8.21 22.48 15.32
N LYS A 359 7.45 23.22 14.50
CA LYS A 359 7.85 23.55 13.13
C LYS A 359 9.07 24.46 13.15
N VAL A 360 9.06 25.59 13.86
CA VAL A 360 10.11 26.61 13.69
C VAL A 360 11.54 26.09 13.97
N ALA A 361 11.74 25.32 15.05
CA ALA A 361 13.09 24.85 15.40
C ALA A 361 13.62 23.66 14.56
N ASN A 362 12.75 22.83 13.97
CA ASN A 362 13.17 21.64 13.20
C ASN A 362 12.94 21.79 11.68
N VAL A 363 12.02 22.66 11.26
CA VAL A 363 11.76 22.98 9.84
C VAL A 363 12.83 23.91 9.29
N GLU A 364 13.35 24.86 10.09
CA GLU A 364 14.38 25.78 9.61
C GLU A 364 15.76 25.12 9.43
N VAL A 365 16.04 23.99 10.08
CA VAL A 365 17.30 23.26 9.86
C VAL A 365 17.16 22.18 8.77
N ASP A 366 16.00 21.51 8.69
CA ASP A 366 15.85 20.30 7.85
C ASP A 366 14.96 20.47 6.58
N GLN A 367 14.15 21.53 6.41
CA GLN A 367 13.43 21.80 5.15
C GLN A 367 14.20 22.70 4.17
N LEU A 368 15.31 23.28 4.62
CA LEU A 368 16.06 24.23 3.82
C LEU A 368 16.96 23.54 2.79
N LEU A 369 17.35 22.27 2.95
CA LEU A 369 18.07 21.52 1.92
C LEU A 369 17.13 20.60 1.12
N PRO A 370 16.94 20.83 -0.20
CA PRO A 370 16.48 19.78 -1.10
C PRO A 370 17.37 18.54 -0.98
N PRO A 371 16.87 17.31 -1.21
CA PRO A 371 17.70 16.10 -1.17
C PRO A 371 18.87 16.18 -2.17
N ASN A 372 18.71 16.91 -3.27
CA ASN A 372 19.78 17.16 -4.23
C ASN A 372 20.89 18.08 -3.68
N VAL A 373 20.54 19.00 -2.77
CA VAL A 373 21.50 19.93 -2.15
C VAL A 373 22.20 19.27 -0.96
N GLU A 374 21.54 18.37 -0.23
CA GLU A 374 22.19 17.56 0.82
C GLU A 374 23.25 16.65 0.18
N LEU A 375 22.89 15.95 -0.91
CA LEU A 375 23.83 15.20 -1.75
C LEU A 375 24.96 16.06 -2.34
N ASP A 376 24.69 17.31 -2.72
CA ASP A 376 25.73 18.21 -3.21
C ASP A 376 26.65 18.66 -2.07
N VAL A 377 26.14 19.18 -0.95
CA VAL A 377 27.01 19.58 0.19
C VAL A 377 27.82 18.38 0.71
N GLU A 378 27.22 17.20 0.79
CA GLU A 378 27.89 15.94 1.16
C GLU A 378 29.03 15.59 0.18
N ARG A 379 28.77 15.58 -1.13
CA ARG A 379 29.81 15.31 -2.14
C ARG A 379 30.93 16.35 -2.08
N HIS A 380 30.58 17.63 -1.87
CA HIS A 380 31.54 18.72 -1.87
C HIS A 380 32.40 18.80 -0.59
N VAL A 381 31.93 18.26 0.54
CA VAL A 381 32.73 18.09 1.77
C VAL A 381 33.55 16.79 1.72
N VAL A 382 33.09 15.75 1.03
CA VAL A 382 33.79 14.46 0.90
C VAL A 382 34.97 14.53 -0.09
N ILE A 383 34.86 15.32 -1.16
CA ILE A 383 35.91 15.44 -2.20
C ILE A 383 37.30 15.81 -1.62
N PRO A 384 37.46 16.81 -0.72
CA PRO A 384 38.75 17.17 -0.12
C PRO A 384 39.44 16.05 0.69
N TRP A 385 38.71 15.02 1.09
CA TRP A 385 39.18 13.99 2.03
C TRP A 385 39.17 12.56 1.49
N CYS A 386 38.27 12.25 0.56
CA CYS A 386 38.05 10.88 0.08
C CYS A 386 38.25 10.72 -1.44
N SER A 387 38.47 11.82 -2.19
CA SER A 387 38.70 11.76 -3.65
C SER A 387 40.14 11.36 -4.01
N PRO A 388 40.39 10.74 -5.18
CA PRO A 388 41.75 10.52 -5.72
C PRO A 388 42.50 11.82 -6.05
N VAL A 389 41.81 12.97 -6.06
CA VAL A 389 42.34 14.31 -6.30
C VAL A 389 41.91 15.19 -5.11
N SER A 390 42.55 14.95 -3.97
CA SER A 390 42.17 15.51 -2.67
C SER A 390 43.40 15.97 -1.88
N LEU A 391 43.21 16.82 -0.87
CA LEU A 391 44.29 17.22 0.04
C LEU A 391 44.87 16.01 0.78
N ARG A 392 44.03 15.03 1.14
CA ARG A 392 44.49 13.77 1.73
C ARG A 392 45.38 12.97 0.77
N ALA A 393 45.01 12.87 -0.51
CA ALA A 393 45.82 12.18 -1.52
C ALA A 393 47.17 12.87 -1.79
N LEU A 394 47.26 14.17 -1.50
CA LEU A 394 48.50 14.95 -1.60
C LEU A 394 49.43 14.72 -0.40
N LEU A 395 48.89 14.74 0.82
CA LEU A 395 49.67 14.73 2.07
C LEU A 395 49.96 13.32 2.61
N CYS A 396 49.12 12.33 2.29
CA CYS A 396 49.34 10.96 2.76
C CYS A 396 50.42 10.23 1.93
N VAL A 397 51.30 9.51 2.63
CA VAL A 397 52.37 8.72 2.00
C VAL A 397 51.86 7.36 1.52
N GLU A 398 50.87 6.78 2.20
CA GLU A 398 50.30 5.48 1.86
C GLU A 398 48.94 5.62 1.16
N PRO A 399 48.63 4.75 0.16
CA PRO A 399 47.31 4.72 -0.45
C PRO A 399 46.25 4.39 0.60
N PHE A 400 45.06 4.99 0.46
CA PHE A 400 43.96 4.82 1.41
C PHE A 400 42.72 4.23 0.73
N MET A 401 41.75 3.82 1.54
CA MET A 401 40.50 3.17 1.09
C MET A 401 39.33 3.87 1.79
N PRO A 402 38.62 4.78 1.09
CA PRO A 402 37.57 5.60 1.70
C PRO A 402 36.27 4.81 1.94
N ASP A 403 35.98 3.81 1.10
CA ASP A 403 34.74 3.04 1.21
C ASP A 403 34.93 1.80 2.07
N LEU A 404 33.94 1.53 2.92
CA LEU A 404 33.82 0.30 3.71
C LEU A 404 32.74 -0.62 3.11
N GLU A 405 33.02 -1.91 3.07
CA GLU A 405 32.06 -2.96 2.74
C GLU A 405 31.66 -3.72 4.01
N LEU A 406 30.37 -4.06 4.10
CA LEU A 406 29.83 -4.88 5.20
C LEU A 406 29.93 -6.36 4.85
N SER A 407 30.56 -7.15 5.71
CA SER A 407 30.54 -8.61 5.61
C SER A 407 29.16 -9.16 5.99
N GLN A 408 28.49 -9.84 5.05
CA GLN A 408 27.17 -10.43 5.28
C GLN A 408 27.18 -11.61 6.25
N VAL A 409 28.35 -12.23 6.48
CA VAL A 409 28.48 -13.42 7.33
C VAL A 409 28.73 -13.02 8.79
N ASN A 410 29.63 -12.07 9.01
CA ASN A 410 30.11 -11.72 10.35
C ASN A 410 29.68 -10.32 10.81
N GLY A 411 29.05 -9.51 9.95
CA GLY A 411 28.67 -8.12 10.26
C GLY A 411 29.87 -7.17 10.41
N THR A 412 31.09 -7.63 10.13
CA THR A 412 32.33 -6.84 10.23
C THR A 412 32.45 -5.89 9.04
N LEU A 413 32.91 -4.67 9.31
CA LEU A 413 33.22 -3.68 8.28
C LEU A 413 34.67 -3.85 7.84
N PHE A 414 34.90 -3.97 6.53
CA PHE A 414 36.24 -4.07 5.95
C PHE A 414 36.44 -3.06 4.82
N PRO A 415 37.67 -2.59 4.57
CA PRO A 415 37.93 -1.64 3.50
C PRO A 415 37.72 -2.28 2.12
N ARG A 416 36.98 -1.59 1.26
CA ARG A 416 36.61 -2.04 -0.08
C ARG A 416 37.82 -2.02 -1.01
N LYS A 417 38.24 -3.18 -1.54
CA LYS A 417 39.42 -3.26 -2.44
C LYS A 417 39.29 -2.41 -3.71
N SER A 418 38.08 -2.25 -4.22
CA SER A 418 37.83 -1.43 -5.42
C SER A 418 37.87 0.08 -5.16
N SER A 419 37.85 0.54 -3.90
CA SER A 419 37.92 1.98 -3.56
C SER A 419 39.36 2.47 -3.33
N LEU A 420 40.39 1.66 -3.59
CA LEU A 420 41.78 2.03 -3.37
C LEU A 420 42.16 3.33 -4.11
N THR A 421 42.43 4.39 -3.37
CA THR A 421 42.81 5.70 -3.90
C THR A 421 44.32 5.92 -3.81
N PRO A 422 45.01 6.14 -4.96
CA PRO A 422 46.45 6.36 -4.97
C PRO A 422 46.84 7.79 -4.58
N THR A 423 47.89 7.91 -3.76
CA THR A 423 48.50 9.17 -3.29
C THR A 423 49.58 9.69 -4.24
N LEU A 424 50.07 10.92 -4.03
CA LEU A 424 51.20 11.47 -4.78
C LEU A 424 52.43 10.56 -4.74
N SER A 425 52.79 10.08 -3.54
CA SER A 425 53.91 9.14 -3.35
C SER A 425 53.66 7.81 -4.07
N SER A 426 52.45 7.23 -3.97
CA SER A 426 52.15 5.97 -4.65
C SER A 426 52.13 6.12 -6.18
N ARG A 427 51.70 7.28 -6.70
CA ARG A 427 51.73 7.63 -8.12
C ARG A 427 53.17 7.78 -8.63
N LEU A 428 54.04 8.45 -7.87
CA LEU A 428 55.47 8.55 -8.19
C LEU A 428 56.15 7.17 -8.18
N LEU A 429 55.89 6.36 -7.16
CA LEU A 429 56.40 4.98 -7.10
C LEU A 429 55.89 4.14 -8.27
N SER A 430 54.62 4.28 -8.65
CA SER A 430 54.05 3.60 -9.82
C SER A 430 54.69 4.05 -11.13
N LEU A 431 54.99 5.34 -11.29
CA LEU A 431 55.68 5.88 -12.45
C LEU A 431 57.09 5.26 -12.58
N TRP A 432 57.85 5.25 -11.49
CA TRP A 432 59.19 4.65 -11.48
C TRP A 432 59.18 3.12 -11.66
N ARG A 433 58.18 2.43 -11.10
CA ARG A 433 57.94 0.99 -11.37
C ARG A 433 57.62 0.74 -12.83
N HIS A 434 56.80 1.59 -13.46
CA HIS A 434 56.48 1.50 -14.88
C HIS A 434 57.71 1.74 -15.76
N ILE A 435 58.56 2.71 -15.41
CA ILE A 435 59.84 2.98 -16.08
C ILE A 435 60.80 1.79 -15.95
N SER A 436 60.88 1.19 -14.77
CA SER A 436 61.68 -0.02 -14.54
C SER A 436 61.14 -1.19 -15.38
N LYS A 437 59.82 -1.39 -15.40
CA LYS A 437 59.16 -2.44 -16.18
C LYS A 437 59.33 -2.22 -17.69
N SER A 438 59.18 -1.00 -18.21
CA SER A 438 59.38 -0.69 -19.63
C SER A 438 60.80 -0.95 -20.09
N ARG A 439 61.79 -0.69 -19.21
CA ARG A 439 63.19 -1.05 -19.45
C ARG A 439 63.37 -2.56 -19.50
N THR A 440 62.92 -3.29 -18.49
CA THR A 440 63.07 -4.75 -18.47
C THR A 440 62.43 -5.39 -19.70
N HIS A 441 61.25 -4.90 -20.11
CA HIS A 441 60.55 -5.36 -21.30
C HIS A 441 61.30 -5.04 -22.61
N PHE A 442 61.99 -3.91 -22.69
CA PHE A 442 62.86 -3.59 -23.83
C PHE A 442 64.10 -4.50 -23.87
N GLU A 443 64.71 -4.79 -22.72
CA GLU A 443 65.87 -5.68 -22.64
C GLU A 443 65.52 -7.15 -22.94
N THR A 444 64.30 -7.59 -22.60
CA THR A 444 63.83 -8.96 -22.85
C THR A 444 63.30 -9.20 -24.28
N LYS A 445 63.10 -8.15 -25.09
CA LYS A 445 62.61 -8.30 -26.46
C LYS A 445 63.72 -8.71 -27.43
N PRO A 446 63.50 -9.71 -28.32
CA PRO A 446 64.49 -10.10 -29.32
C PRO A 446 64.75 -8.99 -30.34
N ASP A 447 65.97 -8.90 -30.86
CA ASP A 447 66.35 -7.89 -31.86
C ASP A 447 65.73 -8.16 -33.21
N THR A 448 64.83 -7.29 -33.66
CA THR A 448 64.17 -7.40 -34.98
C THR A 448 64.37 -6.17 -35.86
N GLY A 449 65.22 -5.21 -35.46
CA GLY A 449 65.42 -3.94 -36.14
C GLY A 449 66.72 -3.84 -36.93
N PHE A 450 66.69 -3.12 -38.07
CA PHE A 450 67.84 -2.86 -38.95
C PHE A 450 68.93 -1.97 -38.30
N ILE A 451 68.60 -1.25 -37.21
CA ILE A 451 69.53 -0.45 -36.41
C ILE A 451 69.84 -1.25 -35.14
N GLY A 452 71.11 -1.66 -34.99
CA GLY A 452 71.55 -2.52 -33.89
C GLY A 452 71.20 -1.98 -32.49
N LYS A 453 70.99 -2.91 -31.55
CA LYS A 453 70.50 -2.65 -30.18
C LYS A 453 71.34 -1.67 -29.35
N GLY A 454 72.58 -1.39 -29.75
CA GLY A 454 73.47 -0.44 -29.09
C GLY A 454 72.93 1.00 -29.09
N PHE A 455 72.58 1.53 -30.28
CA PHE A 455 72.09 2.91 -30.40
C PHE A 455 70.67 3.07 -29.83
N THR A 456 69.80 2.08 -30.08
CA THR A 456 68.43 2.07 -29.57
C THR A 456 68.37 1.95 -28.04
N ARG A 457 69.36 1.30 -27.39
CA ARG A 457 69.48 1.26 -25.92
C ARG A 457 69.76 2.64 -25.32
N HIS A 458 70.61 3.46 -25.93
CA HIS A 458 70.86 4.82 -25.47
C HIS A 458 69.64 5.72 -25.64
N LEU A 459 68.96 5.64 -26.80
CA LEU A 459 67.69 6.34 -27.03
C LEU A 459 66.59 5.89 -26.06
N ASN A 460 66.47 4.60 -25.79
CA ASN A 460 65.48 4.08 -24.83
C ASN A 460 65.80 4.50 -23.38
N ARG A 461 67.08 4.61 -23.00
CA ARG A 461 67.49 5.17 -21.70
C ARG A 461 67.16 6.65 -21.61
N LEU A 462 67.48 7.43 -22.64
CA LEU A 462 67.15 8.85 -22.71
C LEU A 462 65.64 9.06 -22.63
N TRP A 463 64.86 8.31 -23.43
CA TRP A 463 63.41 8.40 -23.44
C TRP A 463 62.77 8.01 -22.10
N ASN A 464 63.21 6.92 -21.46
CA ASN A 464 62.61 6.48 -20.21
C ASN A 464 63.03 7.31 -18.99
N TYR A 465 64.28 7.79 -18.90
CA TYR A 465 64.72 8.59 -17.75
C TYR A 465 64.53 10.09 -17.92
N LEU A 466 64.78 10.65 -19.12
CA LEU A 466 64.65 12.09 -19.37
C LEU A 466 63.18 12.45 -19.66
N VAL A 467 62.57 11.77 -20.63
CA VAL A 467 61.21 12.13 -21.07
C VAL A 467 60.15 11.52 -20.14
N LYS A 468 60.20 10.23 -19.82
CA LYS A 468 59.18 9.64 -18.92
C LYS A 468 59.47 9.86 -17.44
N GLY A 469 60.75 9.80 -17.05
CA GLY A 469 61.21 10.00 -15.68
C GLY A 469 61.12 11.46 -15.29
N LEU A 470 62.08 12.28 -15.73
CA LEU A 470 62.21 13.68 -15.30
C LEU A 470 60.97 14.52 -15.64
N LEU A 471 60.50 14.52 -16.90
CA LEU A 471 59.28 15.27 -17.26
C LEU A 471 58.02 14.71 -16.58
N GLY A 472 57.91 13.39 -16.45
CA GLY A 472 56.77 12.75 -15.78
C GLY A 472 56.72 13.04 -14.27
N THR A 473 57.87 13.00 -13.59
CA THR A 473 57.98 13.39 -12.17
C THR A 473 57.71 14.87 -11.97
N LEU A 474 58.22 15.73 -12.87
CA LEU A 474 58.01 17.18 -12.80
C LEU A 474 56.54 17.53 -13.04
N CYS A 475 55.89 16.86 -13.99
CA CYS A 475 54.46 16.96 -14.24
C CYS A 475 53.63 16.53 -13.02
N VAL A 476 53.92 15.37 -12.42
CA VAL A 476 53.19 14.89 -11.24
C VAL A 476 53.42 15.82 -10.04
N VAL A 477 54.64 16.29 -9.79
CA VAL A 477 54.94 17.16 -8.62
C VAL A 477 54.42 18.59 -8.79
N LEU A 478 54.32 19.12 -10.01
CA LEU A 478 53.81 20.48 -10.22
C LEU A 478 52.30 20.53 -10.46
N ILE A 479 51.77 19.64 -11.31
CA ILE A 479 50.36 19.68 -11.72
C ILE A 479 49.46 19.03 -10.68
N PHE A 480 49.85 17.88 -10.09
CA PHE A 480 48.97 17.17 -9.16
C PHE A 480 48.63 17.98 -7.90
N PRO A 481 49.58 18.66 -7.22
CA PRO A 481 49.24 19.51 -6.07
C PRO A 481 48.33 20.66 -6.48
N LEU A 482 48.61 21.32 -7.61
CA LEU A 482 47.79 22.42 -8.12
C LEU A 482 46.34 21.96 -8.37
N VAL A 483 46.15 20.81 -9.01
CA VAL A 483 44.82 20.24 -9.25
C VAL A 483 44.15 19.83 -7.93
N CYS A 484 44.88 19.26 -6.96
CA CYS A 484 44.31 18.91 -5.64
C CYS A 484 43.86 20.15 -4.87
N PHE A 485 44.64 21.24 -4.90
CA PHE A 485 44.27 22.50 -4.27
C PHE A 485 43.06 23.15 -4.95
N VAL A 486 43.06 23.25 -6.29
CA VAL A 486 41.94 23.82 -7.05
C VAL A 486 40.67 23.00 -6.84
N ALA A 487 40.73 21.67 -6.96
CA ALA A 487 39.58 20.80 -6.77
C ALA A 487 39.03 20.89 -5.34
N SER A 488 39.90 20.85 -4.32
CA SER A 488 39.45 20.92 -2.92
C SER A 488 38.92 22.31 -2.56
N PHE A 489 39.53 23.38 -3.08
CA PHE A 489 39.09 24.76 -2.86
C PHE A 489 37.75 25.03 -3.56
N CYS A 490 37.61 24.68 -4.83
CA CYS A 490 36.34 24.79 -5.56
C CYS A 490 35.24 23.99 -4.85
N SER A 491 35.57 22.79 -4.36
CA SER A 491 34.63 21.94 -3.64
C SER A 491 34.15 22.60 -2.34
N LEU A 492 35.06 23.11 -1.51
CA LEU A 492 34.71 23.82 -0.28
C LEU A 492 33.98 25.14 -0.54
N ALA A 493 34.37 25.88 -1.59
CA ALA A 493 33.69 27.11 -1.99
C ALA A 493 32.25 26.84 -2.47
N MET A 494 32.03 25.76 -3.21
CA MET A 494 30.68 25.31 -3.59
C MET A 494 29.86 24.89 -2.37
N ALA A 495 30.45 24.16 -1.42
CA ALA A 495 29.76 23.80 -0.17
C ALA A 495 29.39 25.03 0.69
N LEU A 496 30.27 26.03 0.78
CA LEU A 496 30.01 27.27 1.52
C LEU A 496 28.96 28.16 0.83
N THR A 497 29.04 28.27 -0.50
CA THR A 497 28.08 29.06 -1.27
C THR A 497 26.73 28.36 -1.39
N ALA A 498 26.65 27.02 -1.26
CA ALA A 498 25.39 26.28 -1.24
C ALA A 498 24.41 26.82 -0.18
N PHE A 499 24.91 27.19 1.01
CA PHE A 499 24.10 27.86 2.05
C PHE A 499 23.53 29.22 1.59
N ILE A 500 24.26 29.96 0.75
CA ILE A 500 23.83 31.27 0.22
C ILE A 500 22.80 31.09 -0.90
N TRP A 501 23.02 30.13 -1.81
CA TRP A 501 22.05 29.77 -2.86
C TRP A 501 20.72 29.27 -2.26
N LEU A 502 20.78 28.59 -1.11
CA LEU A 502 19.63 28.14 -0.33
C LEU A 502 18.72 29.31 0.09
N ILE A 503 19.33 30.33 0.69
CA ILE A 503 18.64 31.53 1.18
C ILE A 503 18.06 32.32 0.01
N GLY A 504 18.78 32.38 -1.11
CA GLY A 504 18.31 33.02 -2.35
C GLY A 504 17.12 32.32 -3.03
N TYR A 505 17.11 30.98 -3.05
CA TYR A 505 15.99 30.21 -3.62
C TYR A 505 14.72 30.26 -2.75
N CYS A 506 14.86 30.31 -1.41
CA CYS A 506 13.71 30.45 -0.51
C CYS A 506 13.06 31.84 -0.55
N GLY A 507 13.75 32.88 -1.04
CA GLY A 507 13.17 34.21 -1.26
C GLY A 507 12.34 34.34 -2.56
N GLY A 508 12.36 33.32 -3.44
CA GLY A 508 11.91 33.44 -4.83
C GLY A 508 10.88 32.41 -5.30
N SER A 509 10.21 31.67 -4.40
CA SER A 509 9.14 30.77 -4.81
C SER A 509 7.77 31.38 -4.48
N PRO A 510 6.99 31.88 -5.46
CA PRO A 510 5.57 32.11 -5.25
C PRO A 510 4.92 30.76 -4.98
N ALA A 511 4.05 30.72 -3.98
CA ALA A 511 3.21 29.57 -3.67
C ALA A 511 2.45 29.11 -4.93
N LEU A 512 2.63 27.84 -5.30
CA LEU A 512 1.72 27.06 -6.13
C LEU A 512 1.69 25.63 -5.60
#